data_AF-A0A7H1B8L3-F1
#
_entry.id   AF-A0A7H1B8L3-F1
#
_cell.length_a   1.000
_cell.length_b   1.000
_cell.length_c   1.000
_cell.angle_alpha   90.00
_cell.angle_beta   90.00
_cell.angle_gamma   90.00
#
_symmetry.space_group_name_H-M   'P 1'
#
loop_
_entity.id
_entity.type
_entity.pdbx_description
1 polymer ?
#
loop_
_entity_poly.entity_id
_entity_poly.type
_entity_poly.pdbx_seq_one_letter_code
_entity_poly.pdbx_strand_id
1 'polypeptide(L)'
;MQTWQKSSYCGEGESCVHVSASPDAIHMTESSDPTGTVLTTTRTDFGQLVRILKDEPVTESPFDVSVAAEDTDLLYIRARAVPKKVVTTTRVQWNAFVLGVRAGEFDHFTLEPH
;
A
#
# COMPACT_ATOMS: atom_id res chain seq x y z
N MET A 1 -12.03 15.75 5.64
CA MET A 1 -12.36 14.31 5.73
C MET A 1 -11.40 13.58 4.81
N GLN A 2 -10.60 12.66 5.32
CA GLN A 2 -9.70 11.86 4.49
C GLN A 2 -10.53 10.78 3.79
N THR A 3 -10.54 10.79 2.46
CA THR A 3 -11.27 9.78 1.67
C THR A 3 -10.39 8.55 1.53
N TRP A 4 -10.74 7.48 2.25
CA TRP A 4 -10.07 6.19 2.14
C TRP A 4 -10.64 5.40 0.97
N GLN A 5 -9.75 4.91 0.11
CA GLN A 5 -10.06 4.02 -0.99
C GLN A 5 -9.49 2.63 -0.72
N LYS A 6 -10.31 1.60 -0.99
CA LYS A 6 -9.88 0.19 -1.04
C LYS A 6 -9.90 -0.31 -2.48
N SER A 7 -9.21 -1.44 -2.72
CA SER A 7 -9.27 -2.14 -4.01
C SER A 7 -10.67 -2.71 -4.26
N SER A 8 -11.16 -2.66 -5.51
CA SER A 8 -12.45 -3.29 -5.87
C SER A 8 -12.38 -4.82 -5.84
N TYR A 9 -11.17 -5.38 -5.86
CA TYR A 9 -10.91 -6.83 -5.74
C TYR A 9 -10.96 -7.31 -4.29
N CYS A 10 -11.14 -6.40 -3.34
CA CYS A 10 -11.30 -6.78 -1.96
C CYS A 10 -12.71 -7.34 -1.73
N GLY A 11 -12.80 -8.60 -1.33
CA GLY A 11 -14.07 -9.29 -1.10
C GLY A 11 -14.94 -8.63 -0.03
N GLU A 12 -16.25 -8.87 -0.07
CA GLU A 12 -17.15 -8.43 1.01
C GLU A 12 -16.73 -9.09 2.33
N GLY A 13 -16.41 -8.27 3.35
CA GLY A 13 -16.12 -8.72 4.71
C GLY A 13 -14.66 -9.04 5.00
N GLU A 14 -13.76 -9.00 4.02
CA GLU A 14 -12.35 -9.32 4.18
C GLU A 14 -11.50 -8.05 4.28
N SER A 15 -10.51 -8.09 5.16
CA SER A 15 -9.55 -7.00 5.41
C SER A 15 -8.87 -6.51 4.13
N CYS A 16 -8.75 -5.20 3.96
CA CYS A 16 -8.17 -4.60 2.76
C CYS A 16 -7.08 -3.61 3.11
N VAL A 17 -6.08 -3.51 2.22
CA VAL A 17 -5.22 -2.32 2.17
C VAL A 17 -6.08 -1.12 1.74
N HIS A 18 -6.10 -0.10 2.58
CA HIS A 18 -6.76 1.18 2.36
C HIS A 18 -5.70 2.24 2.11
N VAL A 19 -5.95 3.09 1.12
CA VAL A 19 -5.08 4.21 0.74
C VAL A 19 -5.87 5.50 0.84
N SER A 20 -5.24 6.54 1.37
CA SER A 20 -5.79 7.89 1.45
C SER A 20 -4.70 8.89 1.09
N ALA A 21 -5.09 9.99 0.44
CA ALA A 21 -4.18 11.11 0.19
C ALA A 21 -4.54 12.31 1.06
N SER A 22 -3.51 12.91 1.63
CA SER A 22 -3.50 14.25 2.19
C SER A 22 -2.76 15.20 1.24
N PRO A 23 -2.81 16.53 1.45
CA PRO A 23 -2.06 17.48 0.62
C PRO A 23 -0.57 17.13 0.52
N ASP A 24 0.05 16.76 1.64
CA ASP A 24 1.49 16.55 1.75
C ASP A 24 1.95 15.08 1.72
N ALA A 25 1.03 14.11 1.81
CA ALA A 25 1.39 12.71 2.03
C ALA A 25 0.35 11.71 1.54
N ILE A 26 0.79 10.47 1.36
CA ILE A 26 -0.05 9.28 1.16
C ILE A 26 -0.06 8.49 2.46
N HIS A 27 -1.25 8.05 2.85
CA HIS A 27 -1.49 7.20 4.00
C HIS A 27 -1.95 5.81 3.54
N MET A 28 -1.39 4.78 4.16
CA MET A 28 -1.75 3.39 3.92
C MET A 28 -2.07 2.72 5.26
N THR A 29 -3.11 1.91 5.29
CA THR A 29 -3.47 1.10 6.45
C THR A 29 -4.09 -0.21 5.98
N GLU A 30 -4.16 -1.20 6.85
CA GLU A 30 -4.91 -2.43 6.63
C GLU A 30 -6.00 -2.50 7.72
N SER A 31 -7.24 -2.81 7.34
CA SER A 31 -8.39 -2.74 8.23
C SER A 31 -8.43 -3.83 9.30
N SER A 32 -7.76 -4.96 9.11
CA SER A 32 -7.63 -6.00 10.14
C SER A 32 -6.23 -6.10 10.72
N ASP A 33 -5.38 -5.11 10.46
CA ASP A 33 -4.12 -4.97 11.15
C ASP A 33 -4.45 -4.72 12.62
N PRO A 34 -4.09 -5.65 13.53
CA PRO A 34 -4.45 -5.53 14.93
C PRO A 34 -3.73 -4.37 15.62
N THR A 35 -2.66 -3.84 15.00
CA THR A 35 -1.94 -2.67 15.49
C THR A 35 -2.62 -1.36 15.14
N GLY A 36 -3.58 -1.36 14.20
CA GLY A 36 -4.25 -0.16 13.69
C GLY A 36 -3.27 0.85 13.10
N THR A 37 -2.15 0.37 12.54
CA THR A 37 -1.06 1.27 12.12
C THR A 37 -1.42 1.96 10.80
N VAL A 38 -1.36 3.29 10.80
CA VAL A 38 -1.37 4.08 9.57
C VAL A 38 0.06 4.43 9.18
N LEU A 39 0.53 3.82 8.09
CA LEU A 39 1.78 4.15 7.42
C LEU A 39 1.59 5.45 6.65
N THR A 40 2.59 6.32 6.71
CA THR A 40 2.62 7.59 5.99
C THR A 40 3.86 7.60 5.11
N THR A 41 3.67 7.87 3.83
CA THR A 41 4.71 7.89 2.81
C THR A 41 4.49 9.08 1.88
N THR A 42 5.46 9.37 1.00
CA THR A 42 5.33 10.46 0.04
C THR A 42 4.54 10.01 -1.18
N ARG A 43 4.00 10.97 -1.95
CA ARG A 43 3.36 10.69 -3.24
C ARG A 43 4.33 10.02 -4.22
N THR A 44 5.59 10.47 -4.23
CA THR A 44 6.65 9.91 -5.07
C THR A 44 6.93 8.45 -4.73
N ASP A 45 7.08 8.13 -3.45
CA ASP A 45 7.34 6.76 -3.00
C ASP A 45 6.16 5.84 -3.29
N PHE A 46 4.94 6.32 -3.07
CA PHE A 46 3.73 5.58 -3.42
C PHE A 46 3.61 5.33 -4.93
N GLY A 47 3.94 6.33 -5.75
CA GLY A 47 3.96 6.18 -7.21
C GLY A 47 4.98 5.15 -7.69
N GLN A 48 6.13 5.06 -7.04
CA GLN A 48 7.12 4.01 -7.31
C GLN A 48 6.59 2.63 -6.90
N LEU A 49 5.97 2.50 -5.73
CA LEU A 49 5.33 1.25 -5.32
C LEU A 49 4.29 0.79 -6.37
N VAL A 50 3.42 1.69 -6.82
CA VAL A 50 2.41 1.41 -7.86
C VAL A 50 3.07 0.91 -9.14
N ARG A 51 4.16 1.54 -9.59
CA ARG A 51 4.92 1.09 -10.77
C ARG A 51 5.53 -0.29 -10.58
N ILE A 52 6.18 -0.53 -9.44
CA ILE A 52 6.81 -1.82 -9.10
C ILE A 52 5.77 -2.95 -9.02
N LEU A 53 4.53 -2.67 -8.62
CA LEU A 53 3.47 -3.68 -8.55
C LEU A 53 2.80 -3.94 -9.89
N LYS A 54 2.83 -2.94 -10.79
CA LYS A 54 2.36 -3.06 -12.17
C LYS A 54 3.34 -3.86 -13.02
N ASP A 55 4.63 -3.61 -12.88
CA ASP A 55 5.69 -4.45 -13.42
C ASP A 55 5.86 -5.72 -12.55
N GLU A 56 6.32 -6.84 -13.12
CA GLU A 56 6.71 -8.02 -12.32
C GLU A 56 7.91 -7.68 -11.42
N PRO A 57 8.09 -8.32 -10.25
CA PRO A 57 8.89 -7.78 -9.14
C PRO A 57 10.31 -7.40 -9.56
N VAL A 58 10.57 -6.09 -9.56
CA VAL A 58 11.90 -5.54 -9.77
C VAL A 58 12.79 -6.01 -8.62
N THR A 59 13.88 -6.72 -8.94
CA THR A 59 14.72 -7.43 -7.97
C THR A 59 15.39 -6.48 -6.96
N GLU A 60 15.50 -5.20 -7.28
CA GLU A 60 16.07 -4.18 -6.39
C GLU A 60 15.32 -2.85 -6.55
N SER A 61 14.45 -2.53 -5.59
CA SER A 61 13.78 -1.23 -5.50
C SER A 61 14.71 -0.22 -4.82
N PRO A 62 15.16 0.86 -5.48
CA PRO A 62 16.02 1.87 -4.84
C PRO A 62 15.28 2.77 -3.83
N PHE A 63 13.98 2.54 -3.58
CA PHE A 63 13.09 3.46 -2.86
C PHE A 63 12.55 2.91 -1.53
N ASP A 64 11.80 3.78 -0.85
CA ASP A 64 11.55 3.77 0.58
C ASP A 64 10.55 2.70 1.04
N VAL A 65 9.55 2.36 0.21
CA VAL A 65 8.52 1.36 0.58
C VAL A 65 8.98 -0.04 0.21
N SER A 66 8.94 -0.97 1.17
CA SER A 66 9.24 -2.39 0.95
C SER A 66 8.17 -3.27 1.58
N VAL A 67 7.93 -4.43 0.97
CA VAL A 67 7.08 -5.48 1.52
C VAL A 67 7.94 -6.69 1.84
N ALA A 68 7.97 -7.08 3.10
CA ALA A 68 8.70 -8.26 3.56
C ALA A 68 7.70 -9.33 4.02
N ALA A 69 7.95 -10.59 3.66
CA ALA A 69 7.26 -11.74 4.23
C ALA A 69 8.07 -12.24 5.43
N GLU A 70 7.45 -12.41 6.60
CA GLU A 70 8.11 -13.06 7.76
C GLU A 70 7.62 -14.51 7.94
N ASP A 71 6.32 -14.77 7.78
CA ASP A 71 5.67 -16.08 7.91
C ASP A 71 4.87 -16.43 6.63
N THR A 72 4.35 -17.66 6.53
CA THR A 72 3.73 -18.16 5.28
C THR A 72 2.54 -17.35 4.79
N ASP A 73 1.89 -16.55 5.63
CA ASP A 73 0.70 -15.77 5.25
C ASP A 73 0.79 -14.26 5.50
N LEU A 74 1.72 -13.79 6.35
CA LEU A 74 1.82 -12.38 6.76
C LEU A 74 2.90 -11.61 5.99
N LEU A 75 2.51 -10.41 5.57
CA LEU A 75 3.34 -9.43 4.88
C LEU A 75 3.38 -8.13 5.69
N TYR A 76 4.55 -7.54 5.73
CA TYR A 76 4.82 -6.30 6.43
C TYR A 76 5.14 -5.21 5.41
N ILE A 77 4.26 -4.22 5.31
CA ILE A 77 4.47 -3.04 4.49
C ILE A 77 5.17 -2.00 5.36
N ARG A 78 6.38 -1.60 4.96
CA ARG A 78 7.18 -0.59 5.67
C ARG A 78 7.59 0.53 4.73
N ALA A 79 7.64 1.74 5.25
CA ALA A 79 8.29 2.88 4.61
C ALA A 79 9.61 3.13 5.37
N ARG A 80 10.76 3.10 4.68
CA ARG A 80 12.10 3.35 5.24
C ARG A 80 12.22 4.73 5.91
N ALA A 81 11.42 5.71 5.48
CA ALA A 81 11.36 7.05 6.04
C ALA A 81 10.79 7.04 7.46
N VAL A 82 10.02 5.99 7.81
CA VAL A 82 9.47 5.78 9.14
C VAL A 82 9.57 4.29 9.51
N PRO A 83 10.79 3.78 9.81
CA PRO A 83 11.03 2.33 9.93
C PRO A 83 10.31 1.68 11.13
N LYS A 84 9.73 2.48 12.03
CA LYS A 84 8.96 2.01 13.19
C LYS A 84 7.46 1.80 12.92
N LYS A 85 6.94 2.21 11.75
CA LYS A 85 5.54 2.01 11.38
C LYS A 85 5.45 0.95 10.30
N VAL A 86 4.85 -0.17 10.66
CA VAL A 86 4.69 -1.33 9.79
C VAL A 86 3.21 -1.68 9.74
N VAL A 87 2.66 -1.80 8.53
CA VAL A 87 1.30 -2.30 8.33
C VAL A 87 1.39 -3.80 8.09
N THR A 88 0.69 -4.58 8.89
CA THR A 88 0.57 -6.02 8.69
C THR A 88 -0.58 -6.29 7.73
N THR A 89 -0.38 -7.16 6.74
CA THR A 89 -1.43 -7.61 5.82
C THR A 89 -1.19 -9.08 5.48
N THR A 90 -2.18 -9.79 4.92
CA THR A 90 -1.96 -11.15 4.43
C THR A 90 -1.59 -11.20 2.95
N ARG A 91 -1.07 -12.34 2.49
CA ARG A 91 -0.77 -12.55 1.06
C ARG A 91 -2.00 -12.41 0.18
N VAL A 92 -3.14 -12.92 0.65
CA VAL A 92 -4.44 -12.82 -0.07
C VAL A 92 -4.86 -11.36 -0.24
N GLN A 93 -4.79 -10.59 0.84
CA GLN A 93 -5.21 -9.19 0.87
C GLN A 93 -4.25 -8.31 0.04
N TRP A 94 -2.95 -8.57 0.14
CA TRP A 94 -1.95 -7.93 -0.68
C TRP A 94 -2.16 -8.21 -2.17
N ASN A 95 -2.49 -9.45 -2.55
CA ASN A 95 -2.78 -9.78 -3.94
C ASN A 95 -4.02 -9.03 -4.46
N ALA A 96 -5.06 -8.87 -3.66
CA ALA A 96 -6.23 -8.05 -4.02
C ALA A 96 -5.85 -6.57 -4.23
N PHE A 97 -4.96 -6.03 -3.39
CA PHE A 97 -4.40 -4.70 -3.59
C PHE A 97 -3.58 -4.61 -4.88
N VAL A 98 -2.69 -5.57 -5.15
CA VAL A 98 -1.89 -5.64 -6.38
C VAL A 98 -2.78 -5.70 -7.63
N LEU A 99 -3.89 -6.45 -7.59
CA LEU A 99 -4.86 -6.50 -8.68
C LEU A 99 -5.51 -5.13 -8.93
N GLY A 100 -5.92 -4.42 -7.88
CA GLY A 100 -6.46 -3.06 -8.00
C GLY A 100 -5.43 -2.06 -8.55
N VAL A 101 -4.18 -2.17 -8.10
CA VAL A 101 -3.05 -1.39 -8.64
C VAL A 101 -2.83 -1.67 -10.12
N ARG A 102 -2.81 -2.94 -10.53
CA ARG A 102 -2.68 -3.35 -11.94
C ARG A 102 -3.87 -2.91 -12.79
N ALA A 103 -5.06 -2.83 -12.20
CA ALA A 103 -6.25 -2.28 -12.84
C ALA A 103 -6.26 -0.74 -12.93
N GLY A 104 -5.26 -0.06 -12.35
CA GLY A 104 -5.12 1.40 -12.40
C GLY A 104 -5.95 2.16 -11.36
N GLU A 105 -6.57 1.47 -10.39
CA GLU A 105 -7.46 2.09 -9.41
C GLU A 105 -6.76 3.16 -8.55
N PHE A 106 -5.45 3.05 -8.38
CA PHE A 106 -4.64 3.91 -7.51
C PHE A 106 -3.78 4.95 -8.26
N ASP A 107 -3.88 5.03 -9.59
CA ASP A 107 -3.01 5.90 -10.40
C ASP A 107 -3.18 7.38 -10.09
N HIS A 108 -4.39 7.80 -9.77
CA HIS A 108 -4.71 9.19 -9.42
C HIS A 108 -4.01 9.66 -8.14
N PHE A 109 -3.60 8.75 -7.25
CA PHE A 109 -2.81 9.11 -6.07
C PHE A 109 -1.36 9.44 -6.41
N THR A 110 -0.87 9.02 -7.58
CA THR A 110 0.52 9.20 -8.03
C THR A 110 0.76 10.53 -8.73
N LEU A 111 -0.32 11.18 -9.19
CA LEU A 111 -0.26 12.49 -9.84
C LEU A 111 -0.23 13.58 -8.77
N GLU A 112 0.74 14.50 -8.85
CA GLU A 112 0.71 15.70 -8.00
C GLU A 112 -0.54 16.53 -8.34
N PRO A 113 -1.26 17.09 -7.36
CA PRO A 113 -2.27 18.09 -7.66
C PRO A 113 -1.57 19.28 -8.31
N HIS A 114 -2.00 19.62 -9.53
CA HIS A 114 -1.55 20.80 -10.26
C HIS A 114 -1.84 22.10 -9.51
#